data_AF-A0AAP5Z1J4-F1
#
_entry.id   AF-A0AAP5Z1J4-F1
#
_cell.length_a   1.000
_cell.length_b   1.000
_cell.length_c   1.000
_cell.angle_alpha   90.00
_cell.angle_beta   90.00
_cell.angle_gamma   90.00
#
_symmetry.space_group_name_H-M   'P 1'
#
loop_
_entity.id
_entity.type
_entity.pdbx_description
1 polymer ?
#
loop_
_entity_poly.entity_id
_entity_poly.type
_entity_poly.pdbx_seq_one_letter_code
_entity_poly.pdbx_strand_id
1 'polypeptide(L)'
;INLGPQMRRGISELNGEGEAVGGVIVMRYGENASEVISKVKDKLEDLQRSLPDGVEIVTTYDRSTLINAAVDNLWKKLAEEFIVVAIVCALFLFHIRSSLVIALSLPVGILAAFIVMHSQGINANIMSLGGIAIAIGAMVDGAIVMIENVHKHIERTPLTDKNRWQVIGKAAEEVGAPLFFSLLIITLSFVPVFALEGQEG
;
A
#
# COMPACT_ATOMS: atom_id res chain seq x y z
N ILE A 1 -43.12 21.41 -39.69
CA ILE A 1 -41.96 20.74 -39.07
C ILE A 1 -42.51 19.92 -37.93
N ASN A 2 -42.40 18.58 -37.95
CA ASN A 2 -42.83 17.74 -36.83
C ASN A 2 -41.61 17.51 -35.93
N LEU A 3 -41.65 18.06 -34.72
CA LEU A 3 -40.66 17.82 -33.68
C LEU A 3 -41.12 16.62 -32.86
N GLY A 4 -40.29 15.59 -32.77
CA GLY A 4 -40.55 14.38 -32.00
C GLY A 4 -39.23 13.74 -31.54
N PRO A 5 -39.26 12.89 -30.49
CA PRO A 5 -38.06 12.28 -29.96
C PRO A 5 -37.49 11.24 -30.93
N GLN A 6 -36.16 11.13 -30.96
CA GLN A 6 -35.48 10.04 -31.67
C GLN A 6 -35.69 8.71 -30.92
N MET A 7 -35.69 7.59 -31.64
CA MET A 7 -35.71 6.25 -31.03
C MET A 7 -34.51 6.06 -30.09
N ARG A 8 -34.78 5.80 -28.81
CA ARG A 8 -33.77 5.66 -27.76
C ARG A 8 -33.26 4.22 -27.70
N ARG A 9 -31.96 4.03 -27.46
CA ARG A 9 -31.32 2.72 -27.27
C ARG A 9 -31.08 2.35 -25.79
N GLY A 10 -31.35 3.28 -24.89
CA GLY A 10 -31.20 3.11 -23.45
C GLY A 10 -31.97 4.22 -22.73
N ILE A 11 -32.29 3.96 -21.47
CA ILE A 11 -32.97 4.88 -20.56
C ILE A 11 -32.06 5.01 -19.33
N SER A 12 -31.94 6.23 -18.79
CA SER A 12 -31.25 6.52 -17.55
C SER A 12 -32.25 7.18 -16.60
N GLU A 13 -32.23 6.74 -15.36
CA GLU A 13 -33.20 7.09 -14.32
C GLU A 13 -32.42 7.40 -13.05
N LEU A 14 -32.82 8.43 -12.31
CA LEU A 14 -32.10 8.92 -11.15
C LEU A 14 -32.93 8.71 -9.89
N ASN A 15 -32.50 7.77 -9.05
CA ASN A 15 -33.02 7.56 -7.69
C ASN A 15 -34.54 7.33 -7.54
N GLY A 16 -35.25 6.89 -8.59
CA GLY A 16 -36.70 6.69 -8.56
C GLY A 16 -37.52 7.94 -8.88
N GLU A 17 -36.88 9.10 -9.11
CA GLU A 17 -37.56 10.39 -9.28
C GLU A 17 -37.86 10.73 -10.75
N GLY A 18 -37.33 9.94 -11.69
CA GLY A 18 -37.62 10.09 -13.11
C GLY A 18 -36.41 9.93 -14.02
N GLU A 19 -36.67 10.04 -15.33
CA GLU A 19 -35.62 9.95 -16.35
C GLU A 19 -34.70 11.17 -16.29
N ALA A 20 -33.39 10.92 -16.26
CA ALA A 20 -32.36 11.94 -16.24
C ALA A 20 -31.34 11.69 -17.35
N VAL A 21 -30.72 12.76 -17.86
CA VAL A 21 -29.63 12.64 -18.83
C VAL A 21 -28.34 12.28 -18.08
N GLY A 22 -27.73 11.17 -18.46
CA GLY A 22 -26.49 10.67 -17.87
C GLY A 22 -25.34 10.58 -18.87
N GLY A 23 -24.11 10.55 -18.35
CA GLY A 23 -22.90 10.32 -19.12
C GLY A 23 -21.86 9.59 -18.27
N VAL A 24 -21.01 8.79 -18.92
CA VAL A 24 -19.90 8.08 -18.25
C VAL A 24 -18.59 8.59 -18.82
N ILE A 25 -17.64 8.89 -17.93
CA ILE A 25 -16.30 9.30 -18.31
C ILE A 25 -15.41 8.06 -18.32
N VAL A 26 -14.93 7.70 -19.52
CA VAL A 26 -14.06 6.55 -19.71
C VAL A 26 -12.61 7.03 -19.74
N MET A 27 -11.84 6.58 -18.76
CA MET A 27 -10.41 6.86 -18.69
C MET A 27 -9.65 6.11 -19.78
N ARG A 28 -8.62 6.75 -20.36
CA ARG A 28 -7.68 6.08 -21.26
C ARG A 28 -6.88 5.01 -20.51
N TYR A 29 -6.63 3.89 -21.18
CA TYR A 29 -5.83 2.80 -20.61
C TYR A 29 -4.43 3.29 -20.22
N GLY A 30 -3.97 2.89 -19.02
CA GLY A 30 -2.64 3.22 -18.49
C GLY A 30 -2.50 4.59 -17.81
N GLU A 31 -3.51 5.45 -17.86
CA GLU A 31 -3.49 6.75 -17.17
C GLU A 31 -3.77 6.62 -15.67
N ASN A 32 -3.41 7.66 -14.89
CA ASN A 32 -3.70 7.72 -13.47
C ASN A 32 -5.15 8.11 -13.21
N ALA A 33 -5.93 7.19 -12.64
CA ALA A 33 -7.34 7.41 -12.33
C ALA A 33 -7.59 8.58 -11.38
N SER A 34 -6.76 8.76 -10.34
CA SER A 34 -6.92 9.85 -9.38
C SER A 34 -6.72 11.21 -10.04
N GLU A 35 -5.68 11.34 -10.86
CA GLU A 35 -5.38 12.57 -11.59
C GLU A 35 -6.46 12.92 -12.61
N VAL A 36 -6.94 11.93 -13.38
CA VAL A 36 -8.02 12.13 -14.35
C VAL A 36 -9.30 12.58 -13.66
N ILE A 37 -9.67 11.95 -12.53
CA ILE A 37 -10.87 12.33 -11.78
C ILE A 37 -10.74 13.75 -11.22
N SER A 38 -9.58 14.13 -10.72
CA SER A 38 -9.34 15.52 -10.25
C SER A 38 -9.58 16.52 -11.37
N LYS A 39 -8.95 16.33 -12.54
CA LYS A 39 -9.10 17.22 -13.70
C LYS A 39 -10.55 17.28 -14.20
N VAL A 40 -11.26 16.16 -14.13
CA VAL A 40 -12.69 16.09 -14.48
C VAL A 40 -13.52 16.92 -13.51
N LYS A 41 -13.31 16.79 -12.20
CA LYS A 41 -14.04 17.56 -11.18
C LYS A 41 -13.81 19.05 -11.36
N ASP A 42 -12.55 19.47 -11.52
CA ASP A 42 -12.20 20.88 -11.77
C ASP A 42 -12.93 21.40 -13.02
N LYS A 43 -12.97 20.59 -14.08
CA LYS A 43 -13.65 20.97 -15.33
C LYS A 43 -15.17 21.04 -15.18
N LEU A 44 -15.76 20.17 -14.36
CA LEU A 44 -17.20 20.17 -14.09
C LEU A 44 -17.59 21.41 -13.27
N GLU A 45 -16.81 21.80 -12.28
CA GLU A 45 -17.03 23.04 -11.51
C GLU A 45 -16.97 24.28 -12.41
N ASP A 46 -16.01 24.33 -13.33
CA ASP A 46 -15.91 25.40 -14.32
C ASP A 46 -17.15 25.46 -15.24
N LEU A 47 -17.62 24.30 -15.71
CA LEU A 47 -18.77 24.19 -16.60
C LEU A 47 -20.08 24.52 -15.89
N GLN A 48 -20.20 24.18 -14.60
CA GLN A 48 -21.41 24.41 -13.81
C GLN A 48 -21.79 25.90 -13.78
N ARG A 49 -20.80 26.81 -13.84
CA ARG A 49 -21.03 28.27 -13.92
C ARG A 49 -21.64 28.73 -15.24
N SER A 50 -21.53 27.92 -16.29
CA SER A 50 -22.02 28.22 -17.64
C SER A 50 -23.35 27.51 -17.96
N LEU A 51 -23.88 26.72 -17.03
CA LEU A 51 -25.11 25.99 -17.24
C LEU A 51 -26.34 26.91 -17.15
N PRO A 52 -27.41 26.63 -17.92
CA PRO A 52 -28.68 27.32 -17.79
C PRO A 52 -29.30 27.15 -16.39
N ASP A 53 -30.13 28.12 -15.99
CA ASP A 53 -30.86 28.06 -14.74
C ASP A 53 -31.66 26.75 -14.61
N GLY A 54 -31.55 26.09 -13.46
CA GLY A 54 -32.23 24.83 -13.17
C GLY A 54 -31.52 23.55 -13.62
N VAL A 55 -30.33 23.65 -14.23
CA VAL A 55 -29.52 22.47 -14.58
C VAL A 55 -28.45 22.22 -13.52
N GLU A 56 -28.46 21.00 -12.96
CA GLU A 56 -27.48 20.54 -11.97
C GLU A 56 -26.79 19.26 -12.45
N ILE A 57 -25.48 19.14 -12.17
CA ILE A 57 -24.71 17.93 -12.45
C ILE A 57 -24.58 17.14 -11.16
N VAL A 58 -25.31 16.03 -11.06
CA VAL A 58 -25.24 15.12 -9.92
C VAL A 58 -24.29 13.96 -10.24
N THR A 59 -23.23 13.82 -9.44
CA THR A 59 -22.27 12.72 -9.61
C THR A 59 -22.84 11.44 -9.01
N THR A 60 -23.04 10.41 -9.84
CA THR A 60 -23.63 9.12 -9.43
C THR A 60 -22.59 8.07 -9.06
N TYR A 61 -21.38 8.16 -9.62
CA TYR A 61 -20.28 7.24 -9.34
C TYR A 61 -18.94 7.95 -9.39
N ASP A 62 -18.19 7.86 -8.29
CA ASP A 62 -16.87 8.48 -8.16
C ASP A 62 -15.86 7.48 -7.57
N ARG A 63 -14.93 7.02 -8.42
CA ARG A 63 -13.88 6.07 -8.04
C ARG A 63 -12.83 6.67 -7.09
N SER A 64 -12.69 8.00 -7.03
CA SER A 64 -11.72 8.65 -6.14
C SER A 64 -12.00 8.38 -4.67
N THR A 65 -13.27 8.19 -4.29
CA THR A 65 -13.67 7.81 -2.93
C THR A 65 -13.01 6.49 -2.49
N LEU A 66 -13.03 5.48 -3.35
CA LEU A 66 -12.39 4.19 -3.09
C LEU A 66 -10.87 4.29 -3.04
N ILE A 67 -10.28 5.10 -3.94
CA ILE A 67 -8.82 5.32 -3.96
C ILE A 67 -8.37 5.98 -2.65
N ASN A 68 -9.04 7.07 -2.25
CA ASN A 68 -8.71 7.79 -1.02
C ASN A 68 -8.93 6.91 0.21
N ALA A 69 -10.04 6.18 0.27
CA ALA A 69 -10.28 5.23 1.36
C ALA A 69 -9.19 4.14 1.44
N ALA A 70 -8.69 3.64 0.30
CA ALA A 70 -7.61 2.67 0.28
C ALA A 70 -6.27 3.27 0.78
N VAL A 71 -5.96 4.51 0.38
CA VAL A 71 -4.77 5.25 0.84
C VAL A 71 -4.85 5.57 2.33
N ASP A 72 -5.99 6.03 2.81
CA ASP A 72 -6.20 6.33 4.23
C ASP A 72 -6.12 5.07 5.08
N ASN A 73 -6.69 3.96 4.59
CA ASN A 73 -6.59 2.66 5.25
C ASN A 73 -5.13 2.21 5.33
N LEU A 74 -4.37 2.34 4.24
CA LEU A 74 -2.94 2.03 4.24
C LEU A 74 -2.18 2.80 5.30
N TRP A 75 -2.34 4.13 5.33
CA TRP A 75 -1.65 4.98 6.31
C TRP A 75 -2.00 4.59 7.74
N LYS A 76 -3.29 4.32 7.99
CA LYS A 76 -3.76 3.86 9.29
C LYS A 76 -3.13 2.52 9.67
N LYS A 77 -3.07 1.56 8.75
CA LYS A 77 -2.52 0.22 9.00
C LYS A 77 -1.02 0.26 9.24
N LEU A 78 -0.27 1.00 8.43
CA LEU A 78 1.17 1.19 8.65
C LEU A 78 1.46 1.87 10.01
N ALA A 79 0.63 2.83 10.42
CA ALA A 79 0.76 3.46 11.73
C ALA A 79 0.44 2.48 12.87
N GLU A 80 -0.63 1.69 12.75
CA GLU A 80 -0.99 0.63 13.70
C GLU A 80 0.15 -0.40 13.84
N GLU A 81 0.70 -0.88 12.73
CA GLU A 81 1.82 -1.83 12.70
C GLU A 81 3.08 -1.23 13.34
N PHE A 82 3.44 0.01 13.00
CA PHE A 82 4.59 0.69 13.59
C PHE A 82 4.47 0.81 15.12
N ILE A 83 3.27 1.14 15.63
CA ILE A 83 3.01 1.24 17.06
C ILE A 83 3.17 -0.14 17.73
N VAL A 84 2.60 -1.20 17.13
CA VAL A 84 2.71 -2.56 17.67
C VAL A 84 4.17 -3.01 17.72
N VAL A 85 4.93 -2.79 16.64
CA VAL A 85 6.36 -3.12 16.60
C VAL A 85 7.13 -2.34 17.66
N ALA A 86 6.86 -1.04 17.82
CA ALA A 86 7.50 -0.22 18.84
C ALA A 86 7.23 -0.74 20.26
N ILE A 87 6.00 -1.17 20.55
CA ILE A 87 5.62 -1.77 21.84
C ILE A 87 6.37 -3.09 22.07
N VAL A 88 6.35 -4.00 21.09
CA VAL A 88 7.05 -5.29 21.19
C VAL A 88 8.55 -5.08 21.41
N CYS A 89 9.17 -4.18 20.64
CA CYS A 89 10.58 -3.85 20.81
C CYS A 89 10.87 -3.23 22.18
N ALA A 90 9.99 -2.38 22.71
CA ALA A 90 10.14 -1.81 24.04
C ALA A 90 10.07 -2.89 25.14
N LEU A 91 9.16 -3.85 25.02
CA LEU A 91 8.98 -4.94 25.97
C LEU A 91 10.13 -5.95 25.96
N PHE A 92 10.62 -6.34 24.78
CA PHE A 92 11.63 -7.39 24.64
C PHE A 92 13.06 -6.89 24.76
N LEU A 93 13.38 -5.70 24.24
CA LEU A 93 14.77 -5.28 24.12
C LEU A 93 15.23 -4.38 25.27
N PHE A 94 14.32 -3.73 26.01
CA PHE A 94 14.62 -2.72 27.06
C PHE A 94 15.66 -1.63 26.65
N HIS A 95 16.03 -1.59 25.37
CA HIS A 95 17.08 -0.77 24.78
C HIS A 95 16.52 -0.04 23.56
N ILE A 96 16.27 1.26 23.77
CA ILE A 96 15.69 2.17 22.76
C ILE A 96 16.50 2.19 21.45
N ARG A 97 17.83 2.03 21.52
CA ARG A 97 18.71 2.07 20.33
C ARG A 97 18.45 0.90 19.37
N SER A 98 18.21 -0.29 19.91
CA SER A 98 18.00 -1.52 19.15
C SER A 98 16.60 -1.51 18.50
N SER A 99 15.60 -1.03 19.26
CA SER A 99 14.26 -0.75 18.75
C SER A 99 14.27 0.23 17.57
N LEU A 100 15.14 1.25 17.62
CA LEU A 100 15.26 2.25 16.56
C LEU A 100 15.75 1.66 15.23
N VAL A 101 16.59 0.62 15.27
CA VAL A 101 17.07 -0.06 14.05
C VAL A 101 15.92 -0.78 13.35
N ILE A 102 15.05 -1.47 14.12
CA ILE A 102 13.85 -2.14 13.59
C ILE A 102 12.86 -1.09 13.06
N ALA A 103 12.60 -0.06 13.86
CA ALA A 103 11.70 1.03 13.47
C ALA A 103 12.13 1.72 12.16
N LEU A 104 13.44 1.80 11.88
CA LEU A 104 13.95 2.37 10.63
C LEU A 104 13.95 1.38 9.46
N SER A 105 14.09 0.07 9.72
CA SER A 105 14.11 -0.94 8.66
C SER A 105 12.76 -1.11 7.97
N LEU A 106 11.65 -0.96 8.71
CA LEU A 106 10.29 -1.02 8.20
C LEU A 106 10.02 0.02 7.08
N PRO A 107 10.18 1.34 7.30
CA PRO A 107 9.99 2.34 6.25
C PRO A 107 10.89 2.10 5.04
N VAL A 108 12.14 1.69 5.26
CA VAL A 108 13.09 1.41 4.17
C VAL A 108 12.60 0.22 3.33
N GLY A 109 12.11 -0.84 3.97
CA GLY A 109 11.53 -2.01 3.29
C GLY A 109 10.28 -1.66 2.48
N ILE A 110 9.37 -0.88 3.07
CA ILE A 110 8.14 -0.44 2.41
C ILE A 110 8.46 0.47 1.21
N LEU A 111 9.39 1.43 1.36
CA LEU A 111 9.82 2.29 0.27
C LEU A 111 10.48 1.48 -0.86
N ALA A 112 11.31 0.48 -0.52
CA ALA A 112 11.90 -0.42 -1.51
C ALA A 112 10.82 -1.20 -2.27
N ALA A 113 9.79 -1.71 -1.59
CA ALA A 113 8.65 -2.37 -2.23
C ALA A 113 7.91 -1.41 -3.19
N PHE A 114 7.63 -0.17 -2.77
CA PHE A 114 6.99 0.82 -3.64
C PHE A 114 7.84 1.20 -4.86
N ILE A 115 9.16 1.28 -4.73
CA ILE A 115 10.07 1.53 -5.86
C ILE A 115 9.96 0.41 -6.89
N VAL A 116 9.97 -0.86 -6.43
CA VAL A 116 9.83 -2.02 -7.32
C VAL A 116 8.44 -2.04 -7.97
N MET A 117 7.37 -1.84 -7.20
CA MET A 117 6.01 -1.76 -7.74
C MET A 117 5.87 -0.67 -8.80
N HIS A 118 6.42 0.52 -8.54
CA HIS A 118 6.41 1.61 -9.50
C HIS A 118 7.19 1.25 -10.78
N SER A 119 8.35 0.60 -10.65
CA SER A 119 9.15 0.15 -11.79
C SER A 119 8.45 -0.91 -12.66
N GLN A 120 7.58 -1.73 -12.04
CA GLN A 120 6.79 -2.75 -12.72
C GLN A 120 5.43 -2.24 -13.21
N GLY A 121 5.07 -0.98 -12.91
CA GLY A 121 3.77 -0.41 -13.25
C GLY A 121 2.60 -0.99 -12.46
N ILE A 122 2.86 -1.61 -11.30
CA ILE A 122 1.83 -2.20 -10.44
C ILE A 122 1.18 -1.10 -9.60
N ASN A 123 -0.14 -0.99 -9.69
CA ASN A 123 -0.91 -0.03 -8.90
C ASN A 123 -0.99 -0.45 -7.42
N ALA A 124 -0.94 0.53 -6.52
CA ALA A 124 -1.23 0.33 -5.11
C ALA A 124 -2.73 0.11 -4.91
N ASN A 125 -3.14 -1.16 -4.82
CA ASN A 125 -4.50 -1.59 -4.54
C ASN A 125 -4.55 -2.44 -3.26
N ILE A 126 -5.75 -2.72 -2.75
CA ILE A 126 -5.95 -3.44 -1.47
C ILE A 126 -5.19 -4.78 -1.44
N MET A 127 -5.13 -5.52 -2.54
CA MET A 127 -4.38 -6.78 -2.63
C MET A 127 -2.87 -6.58 -2.48
N SER A 128 -2.29 -5.61 -3.21
CA SER A 128 -0.87 -5.28 -3.10
C SER A 128 -0.50 -4.77 -1.70
N LEU A 129 -1.37 -3.99 -1.06
CA LEU A 129 -1.18 -3.49 0.31
C LEU A 129 -1.26 -4.63 1.34
N GLY A 130 -2.16 -5.59 1.13
CA GLY A 130 -2.21 -6.82 1.93
C GLY A 130 -0.91 -7.62 1.85
N GLY A 131 -0.31 -7.71 0.66
CA GLY A 131 1.00 -8.34 0.48
C GLY A 131 2.12 -7.63 1.25
N ILE A 132 2.15 -6.29 1.22
CA ILE A 132 3.10 -5.48 2.00
C ILE A 132 2.91 -5.72 3.51
N ALA A 133 1.66 -5.76 4.00
CA ALA A 133 1.37 -6.01 5.42
C ALA A 133 1.89 -7.39 5.90
N ILE A 134 1.72 -8.45 5.08
CA ILE A 134 2.27 -9.78 5.40
C ILE A 134 3.81 -9.74 5.39
N ALA A 135 4.41 -9.08 4.40
CA ALA A 135 5.86 -8.97 4.27
C ALA A 135 6.50 -8.22 5.46
N ILE A 136 5.80 -7.21 6.00
CA ILE A 136 6.23 -6.49 7.20
C ILE A 136 6.40 -7.43 8.39
N GLY A 137 5.46 -8.35 8.63
CA GLY A 137 5.56 -9.33 9.72
C GLY A 137 6.81 -10.20 9.61
N ALA A 138 7.07 -10.76 8.42
CA ALA A 138 8.27 -11.57 8.16
C ALA A 138 9.57 -10.76 8.26
N MET A 139 9.55 -9.49 7.84
CA MET A 139 10.71 -8.59 7.93
C MET A 139 11.06 -8.28 9.40
N VAL A 140 10.05 -8.02 10.23
CA VAL A 140 10.24 -7.72 11.66
C VAL A 140 10.77 -8.93 12.41
N ASP A 141 10.25 -10.12 12.14
CA ASP A 141 10.73 -11.37 12.75
C ASP A 141 12.24 -11.56 12.50
N GLY A 142 12.67 -11.46 11.25
CA GLY A 142 14.09 -11.57 10.90
C GLY A 142 14.96 -10.48 11.53
N ALA A 143 14.46 -9.25 11.63
CA ALA A 143 15.16 -8.14 12.26
C ALA A 143 15.33 -8.36 13.79
N ILE A 144 14.29 -8.87 14.46
CA ILE A 144 14.33 -9.19 15.90
C ILE A 144 15.36 -10.29 16.16
N VAL A 145 15.32 -11.40 15.41
CA VAL A 145 16.26 -12.52 15.57
C VAL A 145 17.72 -12.07 15.39
N MET A 146 17.99 -11.23 14.38
CA MET A 146 19.33 -10.66 14.16
C MET A 146 19.79 -9.81 15.35
N ILE A 147 18.93 -8.91 15.83
CA ILE A 147 19.28 -8.00 16.93
C ILE A 147 19.46 -8.76 18.23
N GLU A 148 18.63 -9.76 18.52
CA GLU A 148 18.77 -10.61 19.69
C GLU A 148 20.09 -11.39 19.64
N ASN A 149 20.45 -11.95 18.48
CA ASN A 149 21.73 -12.64 18.35
C ASN A 149 22.91 -11.70 18.59
N VAL A 150 22.85 -10.47 18.08
CA VAL A 150 23.84 -9.43 18.35
C VAL A 150 23.92 -9.11 19.84
N HIS A 151 22.79 -8.95 20.54
CA HIS A 151 22.81 -8.67 21.99
C HIS A 151 23.42 -9.83 22.77
N LYS A 152 23.08 -11.08 22.43
CA LYS A 152 23.65 -12.27 23.05
C LYS A 152 25.17 -12.37 22.88
N HIS A 153 25.71 -11.90 21.76
CA HIS A 153 27.16 -11.81 21.54
C HIS A 153 27.80 -10.70 22.36
N ILE A 154 27.15 -9.55 22.48
CA ILE A 154 27.63 -8.40 23.27
C ILE A 154 27.66 -8.73 24.76
N GLU A 155 26.68 -9.50 25.27
CA GLU A 155 26.67 -9.98 26.66
C GLU A 155 27.85 -10.89 26.97
N ARG A 156 28.23 -11.76 26.03
CA ARG A 156 29.35 -12.70 26.19
C ARG A 156 30.71 -12.04 26.00
N THR A 157 30.80 -11.03 25.14
CA THR A 157 32.04 -10.33 24.82
C THR A 157 31.79 -8.82 24.87
N PRO A 158 32.19 -8.14 25.96
CA PRO A 158 31.93 -6.71 26.11
C PRO A 158 32.55 -5.92 24.96
N LEU A 159 31.76 -4.99 24.43
CA LEU A 159 32.12 -4.19 23.27
C LEU A 159 33.25 -3.21 23.60
N THR A 160 34.25 -3.19 22.74
CA THR A 160 35.31 -2.18 22.66
C THR A 160 35.31 -1.61 21.24
N ASP A 161 35.70 -0.35 21.04
CA ASP A 161 35.67 0.28 19.70
C ASP A 161 36.48 -0.50 18.63
N LYS A 162 37.47 -1.29 19.06
CA LYS A 162 38.27 -2.15 18.18
C LYS A 162 37.59 -3.47 17.81
N ASN A 163 36.74 -4.03 18.68
CA ASN A 163 36.13 -5.36 18.47
C ASN A 163 34.69 -5.28 17.93
N ARG A 164 34.06 -4.09 17.97
CA ARG A 164 32.64 -3.91 17.66
C ARG A 164 32.23 -4.45 16.28
N TRP A 165 33.02 -4.15 15.25
CA TRP A 165 32.78 -4.66 13.90
C TRP A 165 32.91 -6.19 13.81
N GLN A 166 33.88 -6.78 14.51
CA GLN A 166 34.07 -8.23 14.52
C GLN A 166 32.94 -8.94 15.26
N VAL A 167 32.49 -8.41 16.40
CA VAL A 167 31.40 -9.01 17.19
C VAL A 167 30.08 -8.95 16.42
N ILE A 168 29.76 -7.80 15.81
CA ILE A 168 28.55 -7.66 14.98
C ILE A 168 28.64 -8.57 13.75
N GLY A 169 29.80 -8.64 13.07
CA GLY A 169 30.00 -9.50 11.91
C GLY A 169 29.80 -10.99 12.24
N LYS A 170 30.39 -11.48 13.34
CA LYS A 170 30.20 -12.87 13.80
C LYS A 170 28.75 -13.19 14.12
N ALA A 171 28.07 -12.29 14.84
CA ALA A 171 26.65 -12.47 15.15
C ALA A 171 25.81 -12.51 13.87
N ALA A 172 26.13 -11.68 12.88
CA ALA A 172 25.43 -11.66 11.60
C ALA A 172 25.72 -12.91 10.73
N GLU A 173 26.93 -13.45 10.75
CA GLU A 173 27.27 -14.68 10.02
C GLU A 173 26.53 -15.91 10.54
N GLU A 174 26.29 -16.00 11.85
CA GLU A 174 25.62 -17.15 12.46
C GLU A 174 24.14 -17.26 12.07
N VAL A 175 23.42 -16.14 12.06
CA VAL A 175 21.97 -16.11 11.74
C VAL A 175 21.65 -15.64 10.33
N GLY A 176 22.63 -15.07 9.61
CA GLY A 176 22.44 -14.48 8.29
C GLY A 176 21.95 -15.48 7.25
N ALA A 177 22.61 -16.64 7.13
CA ALA A 177 22.19 -17.67 6.18
C ALA A 177 20.79 -18.25 6.52
N PRO A 178 20.49 -18.67 7.77
CA PRO A 178 19.15 -19.11 8.14
C PRO A 178 18.04 -18.10 7.84
N LEU A 179 18.25 -16.82 8.17
CA LEU A 179 17.28 -15.76 7.92
C LEU A 179 17.07 -15.51 6.43
N PHE A 180 18.15 -15.49 5.64
CA PHE A 180 18.07 -15.31 4.20
C PHE A 180 17.28 -16.44 3.53
N PHE A 181 17.58 -17.70 3.85
CA PHE A 181 16.86 -18.83 3.28
C PHE A 181 15.39 -18.88 3.74
N SER A 182 15.10 -18.50 4.99
CA SER A 182 13.72 -18.39 5.48
C SER A 182 12.92 -17.38 4.65
N LEU A 183 13.44 -16.16 4.46
CA LEU A 183 12.80 -15.12 3.66
C LEU A 183 12.66 -15.53 2.18
N LEU A 184 13.66 -16.23 1.63
CA LEU A 184 13.60 -16.76 0.26
C LEU A 184 12.50 -17.81 0.11
N ILE A 185 12.36 -18.73 1.07
CA ILE A 185 11.29 -19.75 1.07
C ILE A 185 9.92 -19.08 1.14
N ILE A 186 9.74 -18.09 2.02
CA ILE A 186 8.50 -17.30 2.09
C ILE A 186 8.22 -16.66 0.73
N THR A 187 9.20 -15.98 0.13
CA THR A 187 9.03 -15.35 -1.18
C THR A 187 8.66 -16.36 -2.27
N LEU A 188 9.34 -17.50 -2.34
CA LEU A 188 9.06 -18.58 -3.30
C LEU A 188 7.70 -19.23 -3.07
N SER A 189 7.22 -19.29 -1.82
CA SER A 189 5.89 -19.80 -1.49
C SER A 189 4.74 -18.92 -2.00
N PHE A 190 5.00 -17.62 -2.24
CA PHE A 190 4.05 -16.71 -2.87
C PHE A 190 4.08 -16.74 -4.40
N VAL A 191 5.11 -17.30 -5.03
CA VAL A 191 5.20 -17.41 -6.50
C VAL A 191 3.99 -18.13 -7.11
N PRO A 192 3.49 -19.26 -6.55
CA PRO A 192 2.30 -19.93 -7.06
C PRO A 192 1.04 -19.07 -7.04
N VAL A 193 0.92 -18.12 -6.11
CA VAL A 193 -0.25 -17.22 -6.03
C VAL A 193 -0.33 -16.35 -7.28
N PHE A 194 0.80 -15.93 -7.85
CA PHE A 194 0.83 -15.18 -9.11
C PHE A 194 0.49 -16.03 -10.33
N ALA A 195 0.56 -17.36 -10.24
CA ALA A 195 0.17 -18.27 -11.31
C ALA A 195 -1.33 -18.61 -11.28
N LEU A 196 -2.06 -18.20 -10.23
CA LEU A 196 -3.51 -18.34 -10.16
C LEU A 196 -4.15 -17.21 -10.98
N GLU A 197 -4.60 -17.52 -12.20
CA GLU A 197 -5.40 -16.62 -13.02
C GLU A 197 -6.90 -16.87 -12.75
N GLY A 198 -7.62 -15.86 -12.23
CA GLY A 198 -9.08 -15.92 -12.06
C GLY A 198 -9.63 -15.24 -10.81
N GLN A 199 -10.89 -15.52 -10.47
CA GLN A 199 -11.64 -14.94 -9.35
C GLN A 199 -11.28 -15.54 -7.97
N GLU A 200 -10.24 -16.39 -7.93
CA GLU A 200 -9.68 -16.97 -6.68
C GLU A 200 -8.38 -16.27 -6.22
N GLY A 201 -8.01 -15.15 -6.86
CA GLY A 201 -6.99 -14.21 -6.37
C GLY A 201 -7.63 -12.97 -5.75
#